data_AF-A0A6I6JGV6-F1
#
_entry.id   AF-A0A6I6JGV6-F1
#
_cell.length_a   1.000
_cell.length_b   1.000
_cell.length_c   1.000
_cell.angle_alpha   90.00
_cell.angle_beta   90.00
_cell.angle_gamma   90.00
#
_symmetry.space_group_name_H-M   'P 1'
#
loop_
_entity.id
_entity.type
_entity.pdbx_description
1 polymer ?
#
loop_
_entity_poly.entity_id
_entity_poly.type
_entity_poly.pdbx_seq_one_letter_code
_entity_poly.pdbx_strand_id
1 'polypeptide(L)'
;MTKTISLIILVLIASMTGCVSSNTNINRSQLDPTVIPISEDDYTEDQIQVMAAIVNRLRGQEVQLNATFDPAGKHSVGEKDFKYAGFELTNTILTGYNVVSTGQDTALALLEGAFLFKDVIDRRAGVQFKVQYTITKQGMTILNSSAVTRTQSFPVVEAYILPGELHEVLVDDIENVADLYLYAIQNAIPLNSEKSDAQGFKKGDYTILAFCKDRLAPWSKFSVVMARYKNGRSVIGEEAIYLESHGFRVALIEAQFTPGSLRSKFYINAKYNPTPSLVNKDIVVGEFLNK
;
A
#
# COMPACT_ATOMS: atom_id res chain seq x y z
N MET A 1 -39.78 44.59 15.97
CA MET A 1 -40.51 43.68 15.06
C MET A 1 -39.56 42.56 14.68
N THR A 2 -39.68 41.46 15.41
CA THR A 2 -38.85 40.25 15.33
C THR A 2 -39.42 39.35 14.24
N LYS A 3 -38.61 38.94 13.26
CA LYS A 3 -38.96 37.81 12.38
C LYS A 3 -37.74 36.90 12.16
N THR A 4 -37.83 35.78 12.85
CA THR A 4 -37.10 34.52 12.68
C THR A 4 -37.74 33.75 11.52
N ILE A 5 -36.99 33.38 10.48
CA ILE A 5 -37.31 32.32 9.48
C ILE A 5 -35.93 31.81 9.01
N SER A 6 -35.37 30.73 9.56
CA SER A 6 -35.66 29.30 9.36
C SER A 6 -35.41 28.79 7.93
N LEU A 7 -34.31 28.04 7.81
CA LEU A 7 -34.18 26.78 7.07
C LEU A 7 -34.31 26.81 5.53
N ILE A 8 -33.17 26.77 4.82
CA ILE A 8 -33.00 25.89 3.65
C ILE A 8 -31.63 25.21 3.76
N ILE A 9 -31.68 23.95 4.20
CA ILE A 9 -30.62 22.96 4.05
C ILE A 9 -30.56 22.60 2.57
N LEU A 10 -29.46 22.96 1.90
CA LEU A 10 -29.11 22.45 0.58
C LEU A 10 -27.75 21.77 0.68
N VAL A 11 -27.69 20.64 1.40
CA VAL A 11 -26.52 19.76 1.33
C VAL A 11 -26.70 18.88 0.10
N LEU A 12 -25.80 19.10 -0.87
CA LEU A 12 -25.63 18.34 -2.09
C LEU A 12 -25.76 16.82 -1.84
N ILE A 13 -26.80 16.22 -2.40
CA ILE A 13 -26.76 14.81 -2.80
C ILE A 13 -25.91 14.77 -4.06
N ALA A 14 -24.58 14.70 -3.88
CA ALA A 14 -23.67 14.35 -4.96
C ALA A 14 -23.88 12.85 -5.23
N SER A 15 -24.44 12.57 -6.40
CA SER A 15 -24.58 11.26 -6.99
C SER A 15 -23.26 10.49 -6.91
N MET A 16 -23.22 9.45 -6.07
CA MET A 16 -22.19 8.42 -6.10
C MET A 16 -22.39 7.57 -7.36
N THR A 17 -22.00 8.09 -8.52
CA THR A 17 -21.59 7.26 -9.63
C THR A 17 -20.21 6.72 -9.27
N GLY A 18 -20.19 5.54 -8.64
CA GLY A 18 -18.95 4.87 -8.30
C GLY A 18 -18.11 4.66 -9.56
N CYS A 19 -16.93 5.27 -9.59
CA CYS A 19 -15.87 4.85 -10.49
C CYS A 19 -15.51 3.42 -10.10
N VAL A 20 -15.90 2.47 -10.95
CA VAL A 20 -15.55 1.06 -10.76
C VAL A 20 -14.12 0.92 -11.25
N SER A 21 -13.16 0.91 -10.31
CA SER A 21 -11.81 0.46 -10.61
C SER A 21 -11.86 -1.02 -11.01
N SER A 22 -11.15 -1.38 -12.06
CA SER A 22 -10.97 -2.80 -12.40
C SER A 22 -9.90 -3.36 -11.49
N ASN A 23 -10.29 -3.95 -10.36
CA ASN A 23 -9.35 -4.61 -9.44
C ASN A 23 -9.14 -6.06 -9.88
N THR A 24 -8.05 -6.34 -10.59
CA THR A 24 -7.66 -7.71 -10.94
C THR A 24 -6.73 -8.27 -9.87
N ASN A 25 -7.29 -8.95 -8.86
CA ASN A 25 -6.51 -9.82 -7.99
C ASN A 25 -6.14 -11.09 -8.79
N ILE A 26 -4.88 -11.24 -9.18
CA ILE A 26 -4.39 -12.52 -9.69
C ILE A 26 -4.43 -13.53 -8.53
N ASN A 27 -4.94 -14.73 -8.85
CA ASN A 27 -5.30 -15.79 -7.92
C ASN A 27 -4.27 -16.01 -6.80
N ARG A 28 -4.70 -15.86 -5.54
CA ARG A 28 -3.91 -15.84 -4.27
C ARG A 28 -3.16 -17.13 -3.92
N SER A 29 -3.06 -18.10 -4.84
CA SER A 29 -2.52 -19.42 -4.55
C SER A 29 -1.03 -19.53 -4.85
N GLN A 30 -0.19 -18.68 -4.26
CA GLN A 30 1.27 -18.89 -4.25
C GLN A 30 1.90 -18.26 -3.00
N LEU A 31 1.83 -19.04 -1.91
CA LEU A 31 2.81 -19.16 -0.83
C LEU A 31 3.61 -17.88 -0.49
N ASP A 32 2.96 -16.92 0.17
CA ASP A 32 3.64 -16.38 1.36
C ASP A 32 3.85 -17.59 2.29
N PRO A 33 5.03 -17.77 2.92
CA PRO A 33 5.21 -18.84 3.90
C PRO A 33 4.02 -18.81 4.85
N THR A 34 3.40 -19.96 5.11
CA THR A 34 2.23 -20.05 5.99
C THR A 34 2.65 -19.55 7.37
N VAL A 35 2.49 -18.25 7.59
CA VAL A 35 2.64 -17.67 8.91
C VAL A 35 1.33 -18.02 9.60
N ILE A 36 1.40 -18.97 10.52
CA ILE A 36 0.27 -19.29 11.37
C ILE A 36 0.07 -18.05 12.25
N PRO A 37 -1.00 -17.27 12.05
CA PRO A 37 -1.28 -16.15 12.94
C PRO A 37 -1.53 -16.75 14.32
N ILE A 38 -0.81 -16.25 15.33
CA ILE A 38 -1.24 -16.43 16.72
C ILE A 38 -2.54 -15.63 16.86
N SER A 39 -3.59 -16.20 17.46
CA SER A 39 -4.85 -15.48 17.65
C SER A 39 -4.57 -14.22 18.47
N GLU A 40 -5.27 -13.10 18.22
CA GLU A 40 -5.12 -11.91 19.07
C GLU A 40 -5.44 -12.22 20.55
N ASP A 41 -6.25 -13.25 20.80
CA ASP A 41 -6.59 -13.78 22.13
C ASP A 41 -5.43 -14.52 22.84
N ASP A 42 -4.35 -14.85 22.12
CA ASP A 42 -3.20 -15.60 22.65
C ASP A 42 -2.02 -14.69 23.03
N TYR A 43 -2.13 -13.37 22.80
CA TYR A 43 -1.06 -12.44 23.15
C TYR A 43 -1.01 -12.17 24.65
N THR A 44 0.18 -12.28 25.23
CA THR A 44 0.41 -11.89 26.62
C THR A 44 0.41 -10.36 26.74
N GLU A 45 0.08 -9.85 27.92
CA GLU A 45 0.01 -8.39 28.16
C GLU A 45 1.33 -7.68 27.82
N ASP A 46 2.48 -8.31 28.10
CA ASP A 46 3.78 -7.75 27.79
C ASP A 46 4.04 -7.66 26.28
N GLN A 47 3.63 -8.67 25.51
CA GLN A 47 3.73 -8.64 24.05
C GLN A 47 2.90 -7.49 23.49
N ILE A 48 1.67 -7.30 23.97
CA ILE A 48 0.78 -6.23 23.53
C ILE A 48 1.42 -4.86 23.80
N GLN A 49 1.93 -4.64 25.02
CA GLN A 49 2.53 -3.36 25.42
C GLN A 49 3.82 -3.05 24.64
N VAL A 50 4.68 -4.05 24.44
CA VAL A 50 5.90 -3.89 23.65
C VAL A 50 5.57 -3.59 22.19
N MET A 51 4.64 -4.33 21.58
CA MET A 51 4.21 -4.08 20.21
C MET A 51 3.59 -2.68 20.05
N ALA A 52 2.75 -2.26 21.00
CA ALA A 52 2.19 -0.91 21.01
C ALA A 52 3.29 0.17 21.07
N ALA A 53 4.34 -0.03 21.88
CA ALA A 53 5.47 0.90 21.95
C ALA A 53 6.24 0.99 20.62
N ILE A 54 6.43 -0.13 19.92
CA ILE A 54 7.05 -0.15 18.59
C ILE A 54 6.17 0.58 17.56
N VAL A 55 4.86 0.30 17.53
CA VAL A 55 3.92 0.95 16.60
C VAL A 55 3.86 2.45 16.82
N ASN A 56 3.80 2.92 18.07
CA ASN A 56 3.80 4.35 18.37
C ASN A 56 5.11 5.02 17.94
N ARG A 57 6.25 4.36 18.14
CA ARG A 57 7.54 4.85 17.64
C ARG A 57 7.59 4.91 16.11
N LEU A 58 7.04 3.92 15.40
CA LEU A 58 6.89 3.95 13.93
C LEU A 58 6.01 5.12 13.44
N ARG A 59 4.99 5.49 14.23
CA ARG A 59 4.12 6.64 13.97
C ARG A 59 4.75 7.98 14.35
N GLY A 60 5.90 7.98 15.03
CA GLY A 60 6.51 9.20 15.58
C GLY A 60 5.72 9.79 16.74
N GLN A 61 4.94 8.98 17.45
CA GLN A 61 4.15 9.39 18.60
C GLN A 61 4.83 8.94 19.89
N GLU A 62 4.88 9.83 20.87
CA GLU A 62 5.25 9.51 22.24
C GLU A 62 3.97 9.23 23.03
N VAL A 63 3.75 7.97 23.37
CA VAL A 63 2.61 7.53 24.20
C VAL A 63 3.18 6.99 25.50
N GLN A 64 2.62 7.40 26.63
CA GLN A 64 2.94 6.81 27.92
C GLN A 64 2.40 5.38 27.95
N LEU A 65 3.31 4.42 27.95
CA LEU A 65 3.02 2.99 28.02
C LEU A 65 3.83 2.38 29.18
N ASN A 66 3.41 1.19 29.62
CA ASN A 66 4.19 0.42 30.58
C ASN A 66 5.48 -0.16 29.97
N ALA A 67 5.67 -0.03 28.65
CA ALA A 67 6.88 -0.38 27.93
C ALA A 67 7.63 0.89 27.48
N THR A 68 8.88 1.04 27.91
CA THR A 68 9.73 2.20 27.60
C THR A 68 11.00 1.77 26.87
N PHE A 69 11.56 2.65 26.02
CA PHE A 69 12.81 2.39 25.33
C PHE A 69 13.99 2.77 26.22
N ASP A 70 14.96 1.88 26.36
CA ASP A 70 16.22 2.17 27.05
C ASP A 70 17.02 3.24 26.27
N PRO A 71 17.36 4.41 26.84
CA PRO A 71 18.18 5.39 26.16
C PRO A 71 19.58 4.89 25.75
N ALA A 72 20.12 3.88 26.45
CA ALA A 72 21.38 3.23 26.11
C ALA A 72 21.22 2.09 25.08
N GLY A 73 19.98 1.73 24.76
CA GLY A 73 19.62 0.67 23.84
C GLY A 73 19.87 1.00 22.37
N LYS A 74 19.99 -0.03 21.53
CA LYS A 74 20.08 0.14 20.06
C LYS A 74 18.69 0.05 19.45
N HIS A 75 18.20 1.18 18.94
CA HIS A 75 16.85 1.29 18.39
C HIS A 75 16.88 1.77 16.94
N SER A 76 16.59 0.87 16.02
CA SER A 76 16.36 1.15 14.60
C SER A 76 14.88 0.96 14.28
N VAL A 77 14.04 1.72 14.98
CA VAL A 77 12.58 1.73 14.81
C VAL A 77 12.14 3.10 14.34
N GLY A 78 11.49 3.13 13.19
CA GLY A 78 11.13 4.36 12.49
C GLY A 78 12.05 4.62 11.31
N GLU A 79 11.50 5.25 10.28
CA GLU A 79 12.21 5.59 9.06
C GLU A 79 12.43 7.10 9.00
N LYS A 80 13.53 7.50 8.36
CA LYS A 80 13.89 8.92 8.22
C LYS A 80 12.84 9.64 7.39
N ASP A 81 12.50 9.06 6.25
CA ASP A 81 11.70 9.71 5.22
C ASP A 81 10.26 9.17 5.19
N PHE A 82 9.85 8.31 6.12
CA PHE A 82 8.47 7.80 6.16
C PHE A 82 7.96 7.67 7.59
N LYS A 83 6.72 8.09 7.80
CA LYS A 83 5.99 7.93 9.06
C LYS A 83 4.73 7.12 8.81
N TYR A 84 4.41 6.24 9.76
CA TYR A 84 3.19 5.44 9.73
C TYR A 84 1.96 6.19 10.27
N ALA A 85 2.10 7.50 10.54
CA ALA A 85 0.98 8.36 10.86
C ALA A 85 -0.01 8.39 9.68
N GLY A 86 -1.31 8.31 9.97
CA GLY A 86 -2.35 8.19 8.94
C GLY A 86 -2.59 6.76 8.42
N PHE A 87 -1.79 5.78 8.87
CA PHE A 87 -2.05 4.36 8.63
C PHE A 87 -2.63 3.68 9.88
N GLU A 88 -3.74 2.98 9.69
CA GLU A 88 -4.34 2.06 10.64
C GLU A 88 -3.55 0.75 10.70
N LEU A 89 -3.36 0.21 11.89
CA LEU A 89 -2.79 -1.12 12.08
C LEU A 89 -3.92 -2.12 11.84
N THR A 90 -3.83 -2.88 10.75
CA THR A 90 -4.89 -3.82 10.33
C THR A 90 -4.63 -5.25 10.78
N ASN A 91 -3.37 -5.60 11.02
CA ASN A 91 -2.99 -6.92 11.50
C ASN A 91 -1.63 -6.89 12.18
N THR A 92 -1.45 -7.76 13.16
CA THR A 92 -0.19 -8.05 13.82
C THR A 92 0.06 -9.54 13.76
N ILE A 93 1.27 -9.92 13.34
CA ILE A 93 1.64 -11.32 13.12
C ILE A 93 2.88 -11.60 13.95
N LEU A 94 2.80 -12.45 14.97
CA LEU A 94 3.97 -12.94 15.69
C LEU A 94 4.58 -14.14 14.98
N THR A 95 5.89 -14.07 14.75
CA THR A 95 6.67 -15.16 14.13
C THR A 95 7.60 -15.83 15.14
N GLY A 96 7.86 -15.20 16.28
CA GLY A 96 8.69 -15.77 17.32
C GLY A 96 8.54 -15.07 18.66
N TYR A 97 8.49 -15.85 19.73
CA TYR A 97 8.56 -15.36 21.10
C TYR A 97 9.43 -16.32 21.91
N ASN A 98 10.42 -15.80 22.65
CA ASN A 98 11.31 -16.61 23.46
C ASN A 98 11.72 -15.86 24.74
N VAL A 99 11.49 -16.48 25.90
CA VAL A 99 12.03 -16.02 27.18
C VAL A 99 13.45 -16.57 27.33
N VAL A 100 14.44 -15.68 27.13
CA VAL A 100 15.86 -16.02 27.10
C VAL A 100 16.39 -16.38 28.49
N SER A 101 15.93 -15.66 29.52
CA SER A 101 16.32 -15.94 30.90
C SER A 101 15.30 -15.40 31.88
N THR A 102 15.10 -16.10 32.99
CA THR A 102 14.27 -15.66 34.12
C THR A 102 15.13 -15.54 35.38
N GLY A 103 15.01 -14.39 36.03
CA GLY A 103 15.52 -14.12 37.37
C GLY A 103 14.37 -13.99 38.36
N GLN A 104 14.69 -13.66 39.61
CA GLN A 104 13.72 -13.60 40.70
C GLN A 104 12.62 -12.55 40.49
N ASP A 105 12.95 -11.41 39.86
CA ASP A 105 12.02 -10.30 39.61
C ASP A 105 12.13 -9.75 38.16
N THR A 106 12.88 -10.43 37.30
CA THR A 106 13.15 -9.97 35.94
C THR A 106 13.08 -11.12 34.94
N ALA A 107 12.54 -10.88 33.76
CA ALA A 107 12.64 -11.82 32.64
C ALA A 107 13.17 -11.09 31.41
N LEU A 108 14.07 -11.72 30.66
CA LEU A 108 14.55 -11.23 29.37
C LEU A 108 13.81 -11.98 28.26
N ALA A 109 13.18 -11.25 27.36
CA ALA A 109 12.39 -11.80 26.27
C ALA A 109 12.83 -11.26 24.90
N LEU A 110 12.61 -12.08 23.89
CA LEU A 110 12.74 -11.76 22.47
C LEU A 110 11.39 -11.93 21.80
N LEU A 111 10.98 -10.93 21.02
CA LEU A 111 9.74 -10.92 20.26
C LEU A 111 10.03 -10.54 18.81
N GLU A 112 9.50 -11.32 17.88
CA GLU A 112 9.66 -11.15 16.45
C GLU A 112 8.31 -11.26 15.75
N GLY A 113 8.10 -10.44 14.73
CA GLY A 113 6.85 -10.45 14.00
C GLY A 113 6.78 -9.44 12.87
N ALA A 114 5.56 -9.15 12.45
CA ALA A 114 5.25 -8.15 11.48
C ALA A 114 3.98 -7.36 11.81
N PHE A 115 3.97 -6.09 11.41
CA PHE A 115 2.80 -5.23 11.43
C PHE A 115 2.34 -4.97 10.00
N LEU A 116 1.03 -5.06 9.77
CA LEU A 116 0.42 -4.70 8.50
C LEU A 116 -0.46 -3.48 8.68
N PHE A 117 -0.17 -2.46 7.89
CA PHE A 117 -0.81 -1.16 7.95
C PHE A 117 -1.61 -0.88 6.69
N LYS A 118 -2.70 -0.11 6.83
CA LYS A 118 -3.50 0.39 5.71
C LYS A 118 -3.91 1.84 5.96
N ASP A 119 -3.96 2.67 4.93
CA ASP A 119 -4.50 4.04 5.06
C ASP A 119 -5.92 4.16 4.49
N VAL A 120 -6.47 5.37 4.54
CA VAL A 120 -7.85 5.69 4.13
C VAL A 120 -8.12 5.50 2.63
N ILE A 121 -7.08 5.42 1.80
CA ILE A 121 -7.20 5.14 0.37
C ILE A 121 -6.74 3.72 0.04
N ASP A 122 -6.68 2.83 1.03
CA ASP A 122 -6.32 1.43 0.88
C ASP A 122 -4.87 1.16 0.43
N ARG A 123 -3.96 2.12 0.58
CA ARG A 123 -2.52 1.84 0.46
C ARG A 123 -2.07 1.01 1.65
N ARG A 124 -1.15 0.08 1.41
CA ARG A 124 -0.68 -0.89 2.39
C ARG A 124 0.80 -0.72 2.66
N ALA A 125 1.20 -0.89 3.92
CA ALA A 125 2.61 -0.92 4.31
C ALA A 125 2.85 -2.06 5.30
N GLY A 126 3.90 -2.84 5.07
CA GLY A 126 4.31 -3.92 5.97
C GLY A 126 5.61 -3.57 6.69
N VAL A 127 5.72 -3.97 7.95
CA VAL A 127 6.95 -3.84 8.75
C VAL A 127 7.27 -5.18 9.38
N GLN A 128 8.50 -5.66 9.23
CA GLN A 128 9.03 -6.75 10.06
C GLN A 128 9.76 -6.13 11.24
N PHE A 129 9.58 -6.72 12.43
CA PHE A 129 10.20 -6.22 13.64
C PHE A 129 10.86 -7.34 14.44
N LYS A 130 11.85 -6.93 15.23
CA LYS A 130 12.51 -7.74 16.26
C LYS A 130 12.79 -6.86 17.46
N VAL A 131 12.46 -7.35 18.64
CA VAL A 131 12.59 -6.63 19.91
C VAL A 131 13.17 -7.54 20.97
N GLN A 132 14.10 -6.99 21.74
CA GLN A 132 14.59 -7.55 22.99
C GLN A 132 14.16 -6.63 24.12
N TYR A 133 13.54 -7.17 25.16
CA TYR A 133 13.04 -6.39 26.28
C TYR A 133 13.13 -7.17 27.59
N THR A 134 13.17 -6.43 28.70
CA THR A 134 13.04 -6.97 30.05
C THR A 134 11.64 -6.74 30.58
N ILE A 135 11.16 -7.67 31.38
CA ILE A 135 9.89 -7.62 32.10
C ILE A 135 10.21 -7.56 33.58
N THR A 136 9.65 -6.58 34.28
CA THR A 136 9.79 -6.38 35.73
C THR A 136 8.44 -6.08 36.36
N LYS A 137 8.37 -6.03 37.70
CA LYS A 137 7.14 -5.59 38.41
C LYS A 137 6.73 -4.15 38.11
N GLN A 138 7.68 -3.31 37.70
CA GLN A 138 7.49 -1.88 37.42
C GLN A 138 7.11 -1.60 35.96
N GLY A 139 7.16 -2.62 35.09
CA GLY A 139 6.90 -2.49 33.66
C GLY A 139 7.95 -3.17 32.81
N MET A 140 7.98 -2.80 31.53
CA MET A 140 8.88 -3.35 30.53
C MET A 140 9.88 -2.31 30.03
N THR A 141 11.10 -2.76 29.75
CA THR A 141 12.14 -1.93 29.14
C THR A 141 12.63 -2.59 27.86
N ILE A 142 12.41 -1.92 26.73
CA ILE A 142 12.89 -2.33 25.42
C ILE A 142 14.37 -1.98 25.34
N LEU A 143 15.22 -3.01 25.35
CA LEU A 143 16.68 -2.88 25.34
C LEU A 143 17.21 -2.68 23.93
N ASN A 144 16.69 -3.44 22.97
CA ASN A 144 17.09 -3.35 21.56
C ASN A 144 15.87 -3.55 20.68
N SER A 145 15.79 -2.82 19.57
CA SER A 145 14.71 -2.99 18.62
C SER A 145 15.10 -2.63 17.20
N SER A 146 14.56 -3.36 16.24
CA SER A 146 14.71 -3.08 14.82
C SER A 146 13.37 -3.28 14.12
N ALA A 147 13.03 -2.36 13.23
CA ALA A 147 11.88 -2.46 12.36
C ALA A 147 12.31 -2.11 10.93
N VAL A 148 11.98 -2.97 9.97
CA VAL A 148 12.35 -2.79 8.55
C VAL A 148 11.13 -3.01 7.67
N THR A 149 11.09 -2.34 6.52
CA THR A 149 10.01 -2.52 5.55
C THR A 149 9.91 -3.99 5.14
N ARG A 150 8.74 -4.59 5.33
CA ARG A 150 8.44 -5.95 4.85
C ARG A 150 8.23 -5.90 3.35
N THR A 151 9.02 -6.67 2.61
CA THR A 151 8.83 -6.81 1.17
C THR A 151 7.63 -7.70 0.89
N GLN A 152 6.67 -7.23 0.10
CA GLN A 152 5.51 -8.01 -0.31
C GLN A 152 5.88 -8.88 -1.50
N SER A 153 5.52 -10.17 -1.49
CA SER A 153 5.78 -11.08 -2.62
C SER A 153 4.96 -10.71 -3.86
N PHE A 154 3.72 -10.24 -3.65
CA PHE A 154 2.75 -9.87 -4.68
C PHE A 154 2.07 -8.55 -4.31
N PRO A 155 2.63 -7.40 -4.71
CA PRO A 155 1.97 -6.12 -4.49
C PRO A 155 0.64 -6.04 -5.24
N VAL A 156 -0.34 -5.38 -4.64
CA VAL A 156 -1.61 -5.03 -5.25
C VAL A 156 -1.39 -3.85 -6.19
N VAL A 157 -1.89 -3.99 -7.41
CA VAL A 157 -1.86 -2.94 -8.41
C VAL A 157 -3.28 -2.61 -8.82
N GLU A 158 -3.56 -1.32 -8.95
CA GLU A 158 -4.83 -0.80 -9.48
C GLU A 158 -4.51 0.07 -10.69
N ALA A 159 -5.26 -0.10 -11.78
CA ALA A 159 -5.07 0.68 -13.00
C ALA A 159 -6.30 1.54 -13.32
N TYR A 160 -6.04 2.76 -13.78
CA TYR A 160 -7.02 3.76 -14.15
C TYR A 160 -6.70 4.29 -15.54
N ILE A 161 -7.75 4.59 -16.31
CA ILE A 161 -7.63 5.20 -17.64
C ILE A 161 -8.25 6.59 -17.60
N LEU A 162 -7.48 7.60 -17.97
CA LEU A 162 -7.89 9.00 -17.97
C LEU A 162 -7.87 9.55 -19.41
N PRO A 163 -8.80 10.45 -19.76
CA PRO A 163 -8.77 11.14 -21.05
C PRO A 163 -7.62 12.17 -21.11
N GLY A 164 -6.97 12.28 -22.26
CA GLY A 164 -5.91 13.26 -22.53
C GLY A 164 -4.50 12.84 -22.08
N GLU A 165 -3.53 13.69 -22.41
CA GLU A 165 -2.16 13.63 -21.93
C GLU A 165 -2.11 14.32 -20.56
N LEU A 166 -1.66 13.58 -19.54
CA LEU A 166 -1.56 14.12 -18.18
C LEU A 166 -0.23 14.85 -17.94
N HIS A 167 0.71 14.76 -18.88
CA HIS A 167 2.05 15.31 -18.74
C HIS A 167 2.07 16.82 -18.43
N GLU A 168 1.13 17.60 -18.96
CA GLU A 168 1.07 19.06 -18.73
C GLU A 168 0.36 19.45 -17.41
N VAL A 169 -0.46 18.58 -16.82
CA VAL A 169 -1.28 18.90 -15.63
C VAL A 169 -0.69 18.35 -14.33
N LEU A 170 0.02 17.20 -14.38
CA LEU A 170 0.46 16.51 -13.15
C LEU A 170 1.83 16.95 -12.64
N VAL A 171 2.68 17.53 -13.49
CA VAL A 171 4.09 17.79 -13.13
C VAL A 171 4.24 18.97 -12.17
N ASP A 172 3.35 19.96 -12.25
CA ASP A 172 3.44 21.19 -11.46
C ASP A 172 2.52 21.21 -10.21
N ASP A 173 1.38 20.51 -10.23
CA ASP A 173 0.33 20.65 -9.19
C ASP A 173 0.19 19.45 -8.23
N ILE A 174 0.78 18.29 -8.54
CA ILE A 174 0.65 17.10 -7.68
C ILE A 174 1.82 16.95 -6.75
N GLU A 175 1.58 17.28 -5.48
CA GLU A 175 2.59 17.23 -4.43
C GLU A 175 2.99 15.80 -4.05
N ASN A 176 2.09 14.81 -4.21
CA ASN A 176 2.37 13.42 -3.82
C ASN A 176 1.52 12.36 -4.54
N VAL A 177 1.93 11.09 -4.41
CA VAL A 177 1.26 9.91 -5.02
C VAL A 177 -0.20 9.72 -4.55
N ALA A 178 -0.56 10.17 -3.35
CA ALA A 178 -1.94 10.05 -2.86
C ALA A 178 -2.87 11.01 -3.59
N ASP A 179 -2.43 12.23 -3.87
CA ASP A 179 -3.22 13.22 -4.61
C ASP A 179 -3.44 12.76 -6.06
N LEU A 180 -2.41 12.18 -6.69
CA LEU A 180 -2.54 11.53 -8.00
C LEU A 180 -3.57 10.40 -7.99
N TYR A 181 -3.60 9.61 -6.93
CA TYR A 181 -4.56 8.52 -6.78
C TYR A 181 -5.99 9.02 -6.64
N LEU A 182 -6.21 10.06 -5.82
CA LEU A 182 -7.52 10.69 -5.66
C LEU A 182 -8.01 11.32 -6.98
N TYR A 183 -7.11 12.02 -7.69
CA TYR A 183 -7.38 12.54 -9.02
C TYR A 183 -7.76 11.43 -10.00
N ALA A 184 -7.03 10.31 -10.00
CA ALA A 184 -7.30 9.16 -10.85
C ALA A 184 -8.69 8.57 -10.57
N ILE A 185 -9.06 8.35 -9.30
CA ILE A 185 -10.40 7.84 -8.95
C ILE A 185 -11.50 8.76 -9.48
N GLN A 186 -11.33 10.08 -9.35
CA GLN A 186 -12.37 11.05 -9.69
C GLN A 186 -12.54 11.23 -11.21
N ASN A 187 -11.46 11.08 -11.97
CA ASN A 187 -11.43 11.40 -13.40
C ASN A 187 -11.31 10.18 -14.32
N ALA A 188 -11.13 8.98 -13.76
CA ALA A 188 -11.01 7.77 -14.56
C ALA A 188 -12.30 7.43 -15.32
N ILE A 189 -12.10 6.94 -16.53
CA ILE A 189 -13.15 6.38 -17.36
C ILE A 189 -13.59 5.03 -16.78
N PRO A 190 -14.90 4.81 -16.57
CA PRO A 190 -15.40 3.53 -16.11
C PRO A 190 -15.30 2.48 -17.23
N LEU A 191 -14.53 1.40 -17.01
CA LEU A 191 -14.29 0.34 -17.98
C LEU A 191 -15.22 -0.88 -17.83
N ASN A 192 -16.36 -0.70 -17.19
CA ASN A 192 -17.37 -1.76 -17.08
C ASN A 192 -18.16 -1.91 -18.38
N SER A 193 -18.11 -3.13 -18.91
CA SER A 193 -18.51 -3.54 -20.26
C SER A 193 -19.99 -3.37 -20.64
N GLU A 194 -20.86 -2.97 -19.70
CA GLU A 194 -22.27 -2.69 -20.01
C GLU A 194 -22.54 -1.20 -20.29
N LYS A 195 -21.63 -0.30 -19.88
CA LYS A 195 -21.78 1.16 -20.05
C LYS A 195 -20.78 1.76 -21.03
N SER A 196 -19.67 1.10 -21.34
CA SER A 196 -18.63 1.61 -22.25
C SER A 196 -19.14 1.78 -23.68
N ASP A 197 -19.92 0.81 -24.20
CA ASP A 197 -20.56 0.92 -25.51
C ASP A 197 -21.63 2.03 -25.56
N ALA A 198 -22.26 2.35 -24.42
CA ALA A 198 -23.29 3.39 -24.32
C ALA A 198 -22.71 4.81 -24.20
N GLN A 199 -21.46 4.97 -23.73
CA GLN A 199 -20.83 6.28 -23.51
C GLN A 199 -20.15 6.87 -24.76
N GLY A 200 -20.05 6.12 -25.86
CA GLY A 200 -19.61 6.66 -27.15
C GLY A 200 -18.15 7.17 -27.15
N PHE A 201 -17.27 6.53 -26.37
CA PHE A 201 -15.86 6.90 -26.33
C PHE A 201 -15.24 6.85 -27.73
N LYS A 202 -14.49 7.89 -28.07
CA LYS A 202 -13.83 8.03 -29.37
C LYS A 202 -12.39 7.56 -29.28
N LYS A 203 -11.77 7.31 -30.45
CA LYS A 203 -10.32 7.22 -30.51
C LYS A 203 -9.72 8.58 -30.10
N GLY A 204 -8.75 8.56 -29.21
CA GLY A 204 -8.05 9.75 -28.75
C GLY A 204 -6.82 9.37 -27.93
N ASP A 205 -6.17 10.38 -27.39
CA ASP A 205 -5.05 10.25 -26.44
C ASP A 205 -5.60 9.99 -25.04
N TYR A 206 -5.02 9.00 -24.37
CA TYR A 206 -5.40 8.58 -23.03
C TYR A 206 -4.15 8.28 -22.22
N THR A 207 -4.26 8.55 -20.93
CA THR A 207 -3.24 8.19 -19.96
C THR A 207 -3.69 7.01 -19.10
N ILE A 208 -2.81 6.04 -18.95
CA ILE A 208 -2.98 4.89 -18.07
C ILE A 208 -2.13 5.14 -16.82
N LEU A 209 -2.75 5.13 -15.66
CA LEU A 209 -2.08 5.15 -14.37
C LEU A 209 -2.16 3.78 -13.71
N ALA A 210 -1.03 3.17 -13.39
CA ALA A 210 -0.96 1.91 -12.65
C ALA A 210 -0.30 2.14 -11.28
N PHE A 211 -1.10 2.11 -10.23
CA PHE A 211 -0.69 2.36 -8.85
C PHE A 211 -0.31 1.06 -8.15
N CYS A 212 0.92 0.97 -7.66
CA CYS A 212 1.31 -0.04 -6.68
C CYS A 212 0.83 0.39 -5.29
N LYS A 213 -0.22 -0.27 -4.80
CA LYS A 213 -0.88 0.04 -3.53
C LYS A 213 -0.06 -0.38 -2.32
N ASP A 214 0.85 -1.32 -2.49
CA ASP A 214 1.81 -1.68 -1.46
C ASP A 214 3.05 -0.82 -1.51
N ARG A 215 3.49 -0.42 -0.33
CA ARG A 215 4.81 0.17 -0.14
C ARG A 215 5.88 -0.88 -0.44
N LEU A 216 6.75 -0.56 -1.37
CA LEU A 216 7.82 -1.43 -1.83
C LEU A 216 9.14 -1.06 -1.17
N ALA A 217 10.01 -2.06 -1.00
CA ALA A 217 11.37 -1.82 -0.56
C ALA A 217 12.16 -1.04 -1.62
N PRO A 218 13.10 -0.14 -1.24
CA PRO A 218 13.84 0.71 -2.18
C PRO A 218 14.58 -0.06 -3.27
N TRP A 219 15.09 -1.26 -2.92
CA TRP A 219 15.83 -2.11 -3.85
C TRP A 219 14.95 -2.94 -4.78
N SER A 220 13.64 -3.01 -4.56
CA SER A 220 12.75 -3.78 -5.43
C SER A 220 12.54 -3.07 -6.77
N LYS A 221 12.20 -3.82 -7.83
CA LYS A 221 11.82 -3.24 -9.14
C LYS A 221 10.33 -3.43 -9.39
N PHE A 222 9.70 -2.37 -9.86
CA PHE A 222 8.33 -2.36 -10.34
C PHE A 222 8.33 -1.80 -11.75
N SER A 223 7.72 -2.50 -12.70
CA SER A 223 7.59 -2.03 -14.07
C SER A 223 6.21 -2.31 -14.61
N VAL A 224 5.72 -1.47 -15.50
CA VAL A 224 4.42 -1.65 -16.14
C VAL A 224 4.60 -1.52 -17.63
N VAL A 225 3.98 -2.43 -18.38
CA VAL A 225 3.98 -2.38 -19.84
C VAL A 225 2.56 -2.55 -20.37
N MET A 226 2.23 -1.79 -21.42
CA MET A 226 1.04 -2.06 -22.21
C MET A 226 1.42 -3.04 -23.34
N ALA A 227 0.61 -4.09 -23.52
CA ALA A 227 0.93 -5.18 -24.45
C ALA A 227 -0.32 -5.67 -25.19
N ARG A 228 -0.13 -6.19 -26.41
CA ARG A 228 -1.23 -6.81 -27.18
C ARG A 228 -1.70 -8.13 -26.57
N TYR A 229 -0.82 -8.82 -25.85
CA TYR A 229 -1.11 -10.13 -25.27
C TYR A 229 -1.03 -10.12 -23.74
N LYS A 230 -1.88 -10.96 -23.14
CA LYS A 230 -1.96 -11.30 -21.70
C LYS A 230 -0.61 -11.60 -21.04
N ASN A 231 0.33 -12.20 -21.77
CA ASN A 231 1.65 -12.55 -21.24
C ASN A 231 2.69 -11.41 -21.32
N GLY A 232 2.26 -10.19 -21.63
CA GLY A 232 3.15 -9.03 -21.78
C GLY A 232 3.99 -9.03 -23.06
N ARG A 233 3.74 -9.94 -24.02
CA ARG A 233 4.41 -9.93 -25.33
C ARG A 233 3.79 -8.89 -26.26
N SER A 234 4.58 -8.44 -27.23
CA SER A 234 4.20 -7.37 -28.17
C SER A 234 3.80 -6.11 -27.41
N VAL A 235 4.79 -5.54 -26.70
CA VAL A 235 4.65 -4.23 -26.04
C VAL A 235 4.20 -3.20 -27.08
N ILE A 236 3.22 -2.40 -26.70
CA ILE A 236 2.61 -1.36 -27.54
C ILE A 236 2.48 -0.09 -26.70
N GLY A 237 2.49 1.07 -27.36
CA GLY A 237 2.49 2.37 -26.69
C GLY A 237 3.88 2.80 -26.24
N GLU A 238 3.92 3.90 -25.51
CA GLU A 238 5.16 4.53 -25.04
C GLU A 238 5.75 3.83 -23.83
N GLU A 239 7.01 4.16 -23.53
CA GLU A 239 7.66 3.71 -22.30
C GLU A 239 6.99 4.35 -21.09
N ALA A 240 6.77 3.56 -20.03
CA ALA A 240 6.14 4.06 -18.83
C ALA A 240 7.06 5.06 -18.10
N ILE A 241 6.49 6.18 -17.69
CA ILE A 241 7.11 7.12 -16.75
C ILE A 241 6.77 6.67 -15.33
N TYR A 242 7.72 6.77 -14.41
CA TYR A 242 7.53 6.32 -13.03
C TYR A 242 7.59 7.48 -12.05
N LEU A 243 6.59 7.54 -11.17
CA LEU A 243 6.58 8.40 -10.01
C LEU A 243 6.78 7.53 -8.77
N GLU A 244 7.73 7.90 -7.92
CA GLU A 244 8.03 7.23 -6.66
C GLU A 244 7.97 8.23 -5.50
N SER A 245 7.22 7.87 -4.46
CA SER A 245 7.16 8.63 -3.21
C SER A 245 7.14 7.66 -2.04
N HIS A 246 8.19 7.69 -1.22
CA HIS A 246 8.32 6.89 -0.01
C HIS A 246 8.10 5.38 -0.22
N GLY A 247 8.50 4.82 -1.37
CA GLY A 247 8.32 3.41 -1.71
C GLY A 247 6.95 3.06 -2.32
N PHE A 248 6.01 4.01 -2.41
CA PHE A 248 4.83 3.87 -3.27
C PHE A 248 5.21 4.27 -4.69
N ARG A 249 4.72 3.50 -5.67
CA ARG A 249 5.10 3.66 -7.08
C ARG A 249 3.88 3.74 -7.97
N VAL A 250 3.95 4.63 -8.95
CA VAL A 250 2.94 4.76 -10.00
C VAL A 250 3.66 4.72 -11.34
N ALA A 251 3.12 3.94 -12.26
CA ALA A 251 3.54 3.97 -13.65
C ALA A 251 2.49 4.71 -14.48
N LEU A 252 2.97 5.54 -15.41
CA LEU A 252 2.16 6.39 -16.27
C LEU A 252 2.50 6.04 -17.73
N ILE A 253 1.50 5.67 -18.51
CA ILE A 253 1.66 5.29 -19.93
C ILE A 253 0.68 6.09 -20.76
N GLU A 254 1.18 6.86 -21.72
CA GLU A 254 0.36 7.58 -22.68
C GLU A 254 0.18 6.74 -23.95
N ALA A 255 -1.05 6.71 -24.47
CA ALA A 255 -1.38 5.90 -25.63
C ALA A 255 -2.65 6.38 -26.35
N GLN A 256 -2.66 6.17 -27.67
CA GLN A 256 -3.86 6.33 -28.48
C GLN A 256 -4.68 5.03 -28.57
N PHE A 257 -5.89 5.06 -28.05
CA PHE A 257 -6.83 3.94 -28.19
C PHE A 257 -8.27 4.41 -28.11
N THR A 258 -9.21 3.46 -28.14
CA THR A 258 -10.62 3.71 -27.90
C THR A 258 -11.02 2.86 -26.67
N PRO A 259 -11.30 3.49 -25.52
CA PRO A 259 -11.77 2.79 -24.32
C PRO A 259 -13.00 1.95 -24.64
N GLY A 260 -13.07 0.73 -24.11
CA GLY A 260 -14.19 -0.18 -24.38
C GLY A 260 -14.13 -0.94 -25.70
N SER A 261 -13.16 -0.64 -26.58
CA SER A 261 -13.18 -1.23 -27.92
C SER A 261 -12.82 -2.71 -27.93
N LEU A 262 -13.78 -3.57 -28.27
CA LEU A 262 -13.56 -5.00 -28.50
C LEU A 262 -12.58 -5.31 -29.66
N ARG A 263 -12.37 -4.36 -30.58
CA ARG A 263 -11.46 -4.51 -31.74
C ARG A 263 -10.01 -4.16 -31.41
N SER A 264 -9.79 -3.33 -30.39
CA SER A 264 -8.47 -2.80 -30.01
C SER A 264 -8.14 -3.17 -28.57
N LYS A 265 -8.11 -4.47 -28.30
CA LYS A 265 -7.77 -5.03 -26.99
C LYS A 265 -6.27 -4.88 -26.71
N PHE A 266 -5.97 -4.50 -25.48
CA PHE A 266 -4.63 -4.50 -24.92
C PHE A 266 -4.68 -4.86 -23.44
N TYR A 267 -3.51 -5.18 -22.91
CA TYR A 267 -3.29 -5.62 -21.54
C TYR A 267 -2.26 -4.71 -20.87
N ILE A 268 -2.61 -4.18 -19.71
CA ILE A 268 -1.64 -3.51 -18.84
C ILE A 268 -1.07 -4.59 -17.92
N ASN A 269 0.23 -4.84 -18.04
CA ASN A 269 0.93 -5.86 -17.27
C ASN A 269 1.85 -5.17 -16.27
N ALA A 270 1.53 -5.30 -14.99
CA ALA A 270 2.42 -4.87 -13.92
C ALA A 270 3.33 -6.01 -13.51
N LYS A 271 4.62 -5.73 -13.41
CA LYS A 271 5.70 -6.66 -13.17
C LYS A 271 6.47 -6.25 -11.92
N TYR A 272 6.76 -7.22 -11.07
CA TYR A 272 7.44 -6.97 -9.82
C TYR A 272 8.61 -7.94 -9.59
N ASN A 273 9.73 -7.39 -9.13
CA ASN A 273 10.89 -8.14 -8.67
C ASN A 273 11.30 -7.65 -7.26
N PRO A 274 11.07 -8.45 -6.19
CA PRO A 274 11.39 -8.07 -4.82
C PRO A 274 12.89 -7.98 -4.54
N THR A 275 13.72 -8.71 -5.31
CA THR A 275 15.16 -8.87 -5.06
C THR A 275 15.92 -8.94 -6.39
N PRO A 276 16.31 -7.81 -6.98
CA PRO A 276 16.83 -7.77 -8.36
C PRO A 276 18.13 -8.54 -8.59
N SER A 277 18.87 -8.88 -7.53
CA SER A 277 20.12 -9.63 -7.58
C SER A 277 19.91 -11.14 -7.76
N LEU A 278 18.69 -11.64 -7.52
CA LEU A 278 18.31 -13.01 -7.85
C LEU A 278 17.70 -12.99 -9.25
N VAL A 279 18.01 -14.00 -10.08
CA VAL A 279 17.39 -14.21 -11.40
C VAL A 279 15.93 -14.66 -11.20
N ASN A 280 15.14 -13.80 -10.58
CA ASN A 280 13.72 -13.96 -10.42
C ASN A 280 13.06 -13.41 -11.67
N LYS A 281 12.22 -14.24 -12.29
CA LYS A 281 11.35 -13.80 -13.38
C LYS A 281 10.38 -12.76 -12.82
N ASP A 282 10.16 -11.69 -13.57
CA ASP A 282 9.11 -10.72 -13.26
C ASP A 282 7.80 -11.46 -12.96
N ILE A 283 7.22 -11.17 -11.80
CA ILE A 283 5.91 -11.68 -11.44
C ILE A 283 4.87 -10.73 -12.02
N VAL A 284 3.93 -11.26 -12.81
CA VAL A 284 2.76 -10.47 -13.24
C VAL A 284 1.84 -10.32 -12.04
N VAL A 285 1.70 -9.09 -11.55
CA VAL A 285 0.91 -8.76 -10.35
C VAL A 285 -0.44 -8.13 -10.68
N GLY A 286 -0.66 -7.74 -11.94
CA GLY A 286 -1.94 -7.25 -12.43
C GLY A 286 -2.04 -7.35 -13.95
N GLU A 287 -3.24 -7.69 -14.42
CA GLU A 287 -3.62 -7.65 -15.83
C GLU A 287 -4.93 -6.87 -15.97
N PHE A 288 -4.93 -5.83 -16.79
CA PHE A 288 -6.10 -5.00 -17.03
C PHE A 288 -6.38 -4.93 -18.51
N LEU A 289 -7.63 -5.18 -18.89
CA LEU A 289 -8.05 -5.28 -20.28
C LEU A 289 -8.91 -4.09 -20.66
N ASN A 290 -8.59 -3.46 -21.78
CA ASN A 290 -9.51 -2.55 -22.46
C ASN A 290 -10.73 -3.34 -22.96
N LYS A 291 -11.87 -3.21 -22.26
CA LYS A 291 -13.10 -3.98 -22.48
C LYS A 291 -14.31 -3.08 -22.39
#